data_AF-A0A954UMQ3-F1
#
_entry.id   AF-A0A954UMQ3-F1
#
_cell.length_a   1.000
_cell.length_b   1.000
_cell.length_c   1.000
_cell.angle_alpha   90.00
_cell.angle_beta   90.00
_cell.angle_gamma   90.00
#
_symmetry.space_group_name_H-M   'P 1'
#
loop_
_entity.id
_entity.type
_entity.pdbx_description
1 polymer ?
#
loop_
_entity_poly.entity_id
_entity_poly.type
_entity_poly.pdbx_seq_one_letter_code
_entity_poly.pdbx_strand_id
1 'polypeptide(L)'
;MGTNKQKAVRAYRGQIPSPGRPTVAWRRDRVRFWTAIARGDKTEDAAIAAGVSSPVAFRWFRHAGGVNPCLPSTVSGRYLSFEEREEIAIHHANGL
;
A
#
# COMPACT_ATOMS: atom_id res chain seq x y z
N MET A 1 4.41 26.25 16.38
CA MET A 1 5.78 26.12 15.87
C MET A 1 6.14 24.64 15.84
N GLY A 2 6.53 24.07 14.70
CA GLY A 2 6.90 22.65 14.63
C GLY A 2 8.17 22.34 15.44
N THR A 3 8.21 21.17 16.07
CA THR A 3 9.33 20.73 16.92
C THR A 3 10.66 20.70 16.15
N ASN A 4 11.80 20.83 16.83
CA ASN A 4 13.14 20.82 16.18
C ASN A 4 13.35 19.60 15.27
N LYS A 5 12.77 18.44 15.63
CA LYS A 5 12.73 17.23 14.78
C LYS A 5 11.99 17.47 13.46
N GLN A 6 10.84 18.14 13.46
CA GLN A 6 10.08 18.44 12.25
C GLN A 6 10.84 19.40 11.31
N LYS A 7 11.58 20.37 11.87
CA LYS A 7 12.43 21.27 11.09
C LYS A 7 13.60 20.51 10.43
N ALA A 8 14.27 19.62 11.17
CA ALA A 8 15.35 18.78 10.64
C ALA A 8 14.86 17.82 9.52
N VAL A 9 13.69 17.18 9.72
CA VAL A 9 13.08 16.31 8.69
C VAL A 9 12.71 17.11 7.43
N ARG A 10 12.20 18.34 7.57
CA ARG A 10 11.91 19.22 6.42
C ARG A 10 13.18 19.63 5.67
N ALA A 11 14.25 19.97 6.40
CA ALA A 11 15.54 20.31 5.81
C ALA A 11 16.14 19.12 5.03
N TYR A 12 16.03 17.91 5.58
CA TYR A 12 16.49 16.67 4.94
C TYR A 12 15.63 16.26 3.72
N ARG A 13 14.29 16.34 3.83
CA ARG A 13 13.37 15.86 2.77
C ARG A 13 13.22 16.81 1.59
N GLY A 14 13.64 18.07 1.69
CA GLY A 14 13.32 19.09 0.67
C GLY A 14 11.81 19.30 0.51
N GLN A 15 11.35 19.70 -0.68
CA GLN A 15 9.93 19.88 -1.00
C GLN A 15 9.18 18.55 -1.28
N ILE A 16 9.61 17.42 -0.72
CA ILE A 16 8.87 16.16 -0.91
C ILE A 16 7.64 16.16 0.00
N PRO A 17 6.40 16.08 -0.55
CA PRO A 17 5.19 15.98 0.25
C PRO A 17 5.28 14.75 1.16
N SER A 18 4.93 14.91 2.43
CA SER A 18 4.83 13.75 3.33
C SER A 18 3.82 12.77 2.74
N PRO A 19 4.13 11.47 2.57
CA PRO A 19 3.23 10.50 1.92
C PRO A 19 1.87 10.26 2.62
N GLY A 20 1.54 11.02 3.66
CA GLY A 20 0.37 10.81 4.49
C GLY A 20 0.42 9.51 5.27
N ARG A 21 -0.70 9.14 5.87
CA ARG A 21 -0.88 7.81 6.50
C ARG A 21 -0.87 6.76 5.39
N PRO A 22 -0.08 5.68 5.49
CA PRO A 22 -0.16 4.56 4.56
C PRO A 22 -1.59 4.03 4.50
N THR A 23 -2.13 3.86 3.30
CA THR A 23 -3.43 3.23 3.12
C THR A 23 -3.36 1.76 3.50
N VAL A 24 -4.37 1.25 4.20
CA VAL A 24 -4.49 -0.17 4.61
C VAL A 24 -4.48 -1.13 3.41
N ALA A 25 -4.80 -0.64 2.23
CA ALA A 25 -4.76 -1.37 0.97
C ALA A 25 -3.33 -1.48 0.42
N TRP A 26 -2.59 -2.51 0.84
CA TRP A 26 -1.22 -2.73 0.40
C TRP A 26 -1.13 -3.07 -1.09
N ARG A 27 0.02 -2.76 -1.68
CA ARG A 27 0.26 -2.98 -3.12
C ARG A 27 0.09 -4.45 -3.51
N ARG A 28 0.60 -5.36 -2.67
CA ARG A 28 0.52 -6.81 -2.88
C ARG A 28 -0.93 -7.29 -2.99
N ASP A 29 -1.80 -6.81 -2.11
CA ASP A 29 -3.22 -7.18 -2.07
C ASP A 29 -3.93 -6.74 -3.36
N ARG A 30 -3.64 -5.52 -3.82
CA ARG A 30 -4.19 -5.03 -5.11
C ARG A 30 -3.69 -5.85 -6.29
N VAL A 31 -2.41 -6.23 -6.31
CA VAL A 31 -1.86 -7.07 -7.37
C VAL A 31 -2.55 -8.44 -7.38
N ARG A 32 -2.73 -9.07 -6.20
CA ARG A 32 -3.47 -10.34 -6.07
C ARG A 32 -4.91 -10.20 -6.58
N PHE A 33 -5.62 -9.17 -6.14
CA PHE A 33 -6.98 -8.87 -6.56
C PHE A 33 -7.09 -8.76 -8.08
N TRP A 34 -6.28 -7.90 -8.71
CA TRP A 34 -6.35 -7.70 -10.15
C TRP A 34 -5.85 -8.90 -10.96
N THR A 35 -4.97 -9.73 -10.41
CA THR A 35 -4.57 -11.00 -11.01
C THR A 35 -5.70 -12.04 -10.98
N ALA A 36 -6.55 -12.02 -9.95
CA ALA A 36 -7.76 -12.85 -9.88
C ALA A 36 -8.83 -12.36 -10.87
N ILE A 37 -9.11 -11.06 -10.90
CA ILE A 37 -10.03 -10.47 -11.89
C ILE A 37 -9.58 -10.75 -13.32
N ALA A 38 -8.29 -10.63 -13.62
CA ALA A 38 -7.75 -10.92 -14.95
C ALA A 38 -7.87 -12.40 -15.35
N ARG A 39 -8.01 -13.32 -14.39
CA ARG A 39 -8.29 -14.74 -14.63
C ARG A 39 -9.79 -15.01 -14.89
N GLY A 40 -10.66 -14.03 -14.65
CA GLY A 40 -12.11 -14.15 -14.81
C GLY A 40 -12.87 -14.35 -13.50
N ASP A 41 -12.21 -14.25 -12.34
CA ASP A 41 -12.87 -14.41 -11.04
C ASP A 41 -13.86 -13.27 -10.78
N LYS A 42 -14.94 -13.57 -10.03
CA LYS A 42 -15.86 -12.53 -9.58
C LYS A 42 -15.21 -11.66 -8.51
N THR A 43 -15.69 -10.43 -8.36
CA THR A 43 -15.16 -9.45 -7.40
C THR A 43 -15.07 -9.98 -5.97
N GLU A 44 -16.03 -10.80 -5.54
CA GLU A 44 -16.04 -11.40 -4.19
C GLU A 44 -14.95 -12.47 -4.03
N ASP A 45 -14.80 -13.37 -5.01
CA ASP A 45 -13.75 -14.39 -5.01
C ASP A 45 -12.35 -13.75 -5.09
N ALA A 46 -12.21 -12.71 -5.91
CA ALA A 46 -10.99 -11.92 -6.00
C ALA A 46 -10.69 -11.18 -4.68
N ALA A 47 -11.70 -10.78 -3.91
CA ALA A 47 -11.53 -10.19 -2.58
C ALA A 47 -10.95 -11.21 -1.60
N ILE A 48 -11.47 -12.44 -1.60
CA ILE A 48 -10.97 -13.55 -0.79
C ILE A 48 -9.51 -13.86 -1.17
N ALA A 49 -9.21 -13.98 -2.45
CA ALA A 49 -7.85 -14.24 -2.94
C ALA A 49 -6.85 -13.14 -2.54
N ALA A 50 -7.32 -11.89 -2.45
CA ALA A 50 -6.54 -10.74 -2.01
C ALA A 50 -6.52 -10.55 -0.48
N GLY A 51 -7.30 -11.33 0.29
CA GLY A 51 -7.39 -11.21 1.74
C GLY A 51 -8.07 -9.93 2.23
N VAL A 52 -8.96 -9.33 1.43
CA VAL A 52 -9.67 -8.09 1.77
C VAL A 52 -11.18 -8.30 1.85
N SER A 53 -11.86 -7.40 2.54
CA SER A 53 -13.33 -7.44 2.60
C SER A 53 -13.96 -7.06 1.26
N SER A 54 -15.12 -7.66 0.97
CA SER A 54 -15.87 -7.41 -0.27
C SER A 54 -16.09 -5.91 -0.57
N PRO A 55 -16.51 -5.06 0.39
CA PRO A 55 -16.66 -3.61 0.14
C PRO A 55 -15.36 -2.92 -0.33
N VAL A 56 -14.20 -3.37 0.15
CA VAL A 56 -12.90 -2.82 -0.27
C VAL A 56 -12.61 -3.21 -1.72
N ALA A 57 -12.84 -4.47 -2.09
CA ALA A 57 -12.67 -4.97 -3.45
C ALA A 57 -13.59 -4.26 -4.45
N PHE A 58 -14.88 -4.09 -4.12
CA PHE A 58 -15.83 -3.32 -4.94
C PHE A 58 -15.38 -1.87 -5.12
N ARG A 59 -14.84 -1.24 -4.06
CA ARG A 59 -14.30 0.11 -4.15
C ARG A 59 -13.07 0.18 -5.06
N TRP A 60 -12.16 -0.79 -5.01
CA TRP A 60 -11.02 -0.85 -5.93
C TRP A 60 -11.47 -1.00 -7.38
N PHE A 61 -12.40 -1.91 -7.64
CA PHE A 61 -12.94 -2.11 -8.98
C PHE A 61 -13.57 -0.84 -9.55
N ARG A 62 -14.44 -0.18 -8.76
CA ARG A 62 -15.09 1.08 -9.14
C ARG A 62 -14.07 2.20 -9.37
N HIS A 63 -13.08 2.37 -8.49
CA HIS A 63 -12.08 3.42 -8.63
C HIS A 63 -11.19 3.25 -9.86
N ALA A 64 -10.93 2.00 -10.28
CA ALA A 64 -10.16 1.73 -11.49
C ALA A 64 -11.02 1.70 -12.77
N GLY A 65 -12.34 1.94 -12.66
CA GLY A 65 -13.25 1.87 -13.81
C GLY A 65 -13.39 0.46 -14.40
N GLY A 66 -13.13 -0.58 -13.60
CA GLY A 66 -13.16 -1.97 -14.04
C GLY A 66 -11.95 -2.44 -14.86
N VAL A 67 -10.94 -1.59 -15.05
CA VAL A 67 -9.72 -1.93 -15.81
C VAL A 67 -8.56 -2.16 -14.85
N ASN A 68 -7.78 -3.22 -15.09
CA ASN A 68 -6.59 -3.50 -14.29
C ASN A 68 -5.55 -2.37 -14.48
N PRO A 69 -5.14 -1.67 -13.40
CA PRO A 69 -4.15 -0.60 -13.47
C PRO A 69 -2.69 -1.07 -13.69
N CYS A 70 -2.46 -2.36 -13.99
CA CYS A 70 -1.14 -2.95 -14.26
C CYS A 70 -0.11 -2.64 -13.16
N LEU A 71 -0.51 -2.80 -11.90
CA LEU A 71 0.35 -2.51 -10.75
C LEU A 71 1.54 -3.49 -10.73
N PRO A 72 2.79 -3.00 -10.64
CA PRO A 72 3.94 -3.88 -10.43
C PRO A 72 3.88 -4.54 -9.05
N SER A 73 4.35 -5.78 -8.98
CA SER A 73 4.37 -6.61 -7.77
C SER A 73 5.33 -6.09 -6.70
N THR A 74 6.41 -5.44 -7.11
CA THR A 74 7.45 -4.89 -6.23
C THR A 74 7.41 -3.36 -6.19
N VAL A 75 7.93 -2.81 -5.10
CA VAL A 75 8.18 -1.36 -4.98
C VAL A 75 9.57 -1.06 -5.54
N SER A 76 9.74 0.11 -6.17
CA SER A 76 11.03 0.48 -6.77
C SER A 76 12.00 1.03 -5.74
N GLY A 77 13.28 0.67 -5.90
CA GLY A 77 14.48 1.09 -5.16
C GLY A 77 14.31 1.91 -3.87
N ARG A 78 13.86 3.16 -3.96
CA ARG A 78 13.80 4.10 -2.82
C ARG A 78 12.70 3.80 -1.80
N TYR A 79 11.82 2.82 -2.05
CA TYR A 79 10.66 2.54 -1.21
C TYR A 79 10.69 1.13 -0.62
N LEU A 80 10.45 1.06 0.69
CA LEU A 80 10.24 -0.21 1.41
C LEU A 80 8.89 -0.83 1.06
N SER A 81 8.91 -2.15 0.88
CA SER A 81 7.77 -3.06 0.86
C SER A 81 7.01 -3.06 2.19
N PHE A 82 5.83 -3.68 2.20
CA PHE A 82 5.04 -3.82 3.42
C PHE A 82 5.79 -4.66 4.47
N GLU A 83 6.38 -5.78 4.05
CA GLU A 83 7.11 -6.70 4.91
C GLU A 83 8.31 -6.02 5.58
N GLU A 84 9.12 -5.27 4.82
CA GLU A 84 10.23 -4.49 5.39
C GLU A 84 9.74 -3.42 6.37
N ARG A 85 8.57 -2.81 6.13
CA ARG A 85 7.99 -1.84 7.07
C ARG A 85 7.48 -2.51 8.35
N GLU A 86 6.91 -3.69 8.23
CA GLU A 86 6.42 -4.49 9.34
C GLU A 86 7.60 -4.95 10.21
N GLU A 87 8.67 -5.44 9.59
CA GLU A 87 9.91 -5.83 10.26
C GLU A 87 10.51 -4.65 11.05
N ILE A 88 10.66 -3.47 10.43
CA ILE A 88 11.14 -2.26 11.12
C ILE A 88 10.22 -1.88 12.28
N ALA A 89 8.90 -1.99 12.11
CA ALA A 89 7.94 -1.67 13.16
C ALA A 89 8.05 -2.64 14.35
N ILE A 90 8.26 -3.93 14.08
CA ILE A 90 8.48 -4.97 15.10
C ILE A 90 9.79 -4.69 15.85
N HIS A 91 10.87 -4.39 15.14
CA HIS A 91 12.14 -4.02 15.77
C HIS A 91 12.01 -2.82 16.69
N HIS A 92 11.31 -1.77 16.24
CA HIS A 92 11.01 -0.61 17.08
C HIS A 92 10.18 -0.95 18.32
N ALA A 93 9.17 -1.82 18.18
CA ALA A 93 8.38 -2.29 19.32
C ALA A 93 9.23 -3.09 20.33
N ASN A 94 10.28 -3.76 19.85
CA ASN A 94 11.23 -4.54 20.65
C ASN A 94 12.40 -3.72 21.22
N GLY A 95 12.41 -2.40 21.03
CA GLY A 95 13.42 -1.50 21.63
C GLY A 95 14.68 -1.27 20.79
N LEU A 96 14.64 -1.57 19.49
CA LEU A 96 15.63 -1.11 18.51
C LEU A 96 15.22 0.22 17.86
#